data_AF-A0A6A6DX34-F1
#
_entry.id   AF-A0A6A6DX34-F1
#
_cell.length_a   1.000
_cell.length_b   1.000
_cell.length_c   1.000
_cell.angle_alpha   90.00
_cell.angle_beta   90.00
_cell.angle_gamma   90.00
#
_symmetry.space_group_name_H-M   'P 1'
#
loop_
_entity.id
_entity.type
_entity.pdbx_description
1 polymer ?
#
loop_
_entity_poly.entity_id
_entity_poly.type
_entity_poly.pdbx_seq_one_letter_code
_entity_poly.pdbx_strand_id
1 'polypeptide(L)'
;MYRSRRSGRLEQAAKMHSVYSNSFLTTPVTSAKDGSTDCFANRPLKEYIKLTHTSKDGISGDVFAFALPIYKEVDTNKYITIDNEPVTGWCIQERVLSRRILHFATDQMYFECMEDFRSEDGTQLPILYFSMHGKLGSSRLPVHRVSNPTSYNDLRYHFLCSSGPWKLTKGSDKLPALSGIAAMFSENLSDQYSAGIWQNSMIQDLLWQGLEIVQIEDRNLSWSWAYINGIPANALIGRWEPIGHILDCHAAVQGTNRFGTVAEAWIKMEVPLIPLLLHEV
;
A
#
# COMPACT_ATOMS: atom_id res chain seq x y z
N MET A 1 -18.43 -16.63 -16.60
CA MET A 1 -18.54 -15.84 -15.35
C MET A 1 -17.26 -15.13 -14.91
N TYR A 2 -16.09 -15.78 -14.85
CA TYR A 2 -14.84 -15.17 -14.33
C TYR A 2 -14.32 -13.97 -15.17
N ARG A 3 -14.42 -14.02 -16.51
CA ARG A 3 -14.03 -12.91 -17.41
C ARG A 3 -14.88 -11.64 -17.24
N SER A 4 -16.20 -11.79 -17.03
CA SER A 4 -17.14 -10.68 -16.83
C SER A 4 -16.87 -9.93 -15.52
N ARG A 5 -16.62 -10.66 -14.41
CA ARG A 5 -16.23 -10.05 -13.13
C ARG A 5 -14.83 -9.41 -13.13
N ARG A 6 -13.94 -9.81 -14.05
CA ARG A 6 -12.61 -9.19 -14.22
C ARG A 6 -12.69 -7.91 -15.02
N SER A 7 -13.42 -7.90 -16.14
CA SER A 7 -13.63 -6.70 -16.96
C SER A 7 -14.24 -5.56 -16.15
N GLY A 8 -15.29 -5.84 -15.37
CA GLY A 8 -15.90 -4.84 -14.49
C GLY A 8 -14.93 -4.31 -13.42
N ARG A 9 -14.03 -5.16 -12.89
CA ARG A 9 -13.02 -4.72 -11.92
C ARG A 9 -11.98 -3.77 -12.54
N LEU A 10 -11.53 -4.04 -13.76
CA LEU A 10 -10.55 -3.20 -14.46
C LEU A 10 -11.12 -1.81 -14.78
N GLU A 11 -12.39 -1.72 -15.18
CA GLU A 11 -13.07 -0.45 -15.40
C GLU A 11 -13.25 0.36 -14.11
N GLN A 12 -13.60 -0.31 -13.00
CA GLN A 12 -13.75 0.37 -11.70
C GLN A 12 -12.40 0.79 -11.11
N ALA A 13 -11.32 0.05 -11.36
CA ALA A 13 -9.98 0.39 -10.91
C ALA A 13 -9.54 1.79 -11.36
N ALA A 14 -9.92 2.20 -12.57
CA ALA A 14 -9.64 3.54 -13.09
C ALA A 14 -10.33 4.67 -12.29
N LYS A 15 -11.43 4.35 -11.60
CA LYS A 15 -12.24 5.30 -10.83
C LYS A 15 -11.93 5.25 -9.34
N MET A 16 -11.23 4.23 -8.84
CA MET A 16 -10.97 4.01 -7.41
C MET A 16 -10.33 5.24 -6.74
N HIS A 17 -9.41 5.92 -7.42
CA HIS A 17 -8.84 7.18 -6.93
C HIS A 17 -9.93 8.21 -6.58
N SER A 18 -10.81 8.51 -7.54
CA SER A 18 -11.89 9.48 -7.35
C SER A 18 -12.96 9.01 -6.36
N VAL A 19 -13.22 7.71 -6.26
CA VAL A 19 -14.24 7.16 -5.37
C VAL A 19 -13.79 7.21 -3.91
N TYR A 20 -12.60 6.67 -3.60
CA TYR A 20 -12.12 6.57 -2.23
C TYR A 20 -11.55 7.88 -1.69
N SER A 21 -10.87 8.69 -2.53
CA SER A 21 -10.34 9.98 -2.08
C SER A 21 -11.44 10.99 -1.75
N ASN A 22 -12.64 10.81 -2.31
CA ASN A 22 -13.81 11.65 -2.06
C ASN A 22 -14.89 10.96 -1.22
N SER A 23 -14.65 9.74 -0.73
CA SER A 23 -15.59 9.10 0.20
C SER A 23 -15.57 9.84 1.54
N PHE A 24 -16.74 9.91 2.20
CA PHE A 24 -16.79 10.46 3.56
C PHE A 24 -16.21 9.48 4.58
N LEU A 25 -16.53 8.19 4.42
CA LEU A 25 -16.05 7.09 5.25
C LEU A 25 -15.99 5.83 4.41
N THR A 26 -14.90 5.08 4.51
CA THR A 26 -14.74 3.76 3.89
C THR A 26 -14.78 2.68 4.98
N THR A 27 -15.55 1.62 4.77
CA THR A 27 -15.75 0.56 5.77
C THR A 27 -15.24 -0.79 5.23
N PRO A 28 -13.91 -0.98 5.11
CA PRO A 28 -13.38 -2.23 4.58
C PRO A 28 -13.55 -3.36 5.60
N VAL A 29 -14.05 -4.51 5.13
CA VAL A 29 -14.06 -5.74 5.92
C VAL A 29 -12.65 -6.31 5.93
N THR A 30 -11.81 -5.76 6.81
CA THR A 30 -10.35 -6.00 6.80
C THR A 30 -10.00 -7.44 7.19
N SER A 31 -10.84 -8.06 8.03
CA SER A 31 -10.74 -9.47 8.45
C SER A 31 -11.14 -10.50 7.39
N ALA A 32 -11.86 -10.09 6.34
CA ALA A 32 -12.39 -11.02 5.36
C ALA A 32 -11.30 -11.43 4.37
N LYS A 33 -11.12 -12.75 4.18
CA LYS A 33 -10.23 -13.29 3.12
C LYS A 33 -10.79 -13.05 1.73
N ASP A 34 -12.11 -12.98 1.60
CA ASP A 34 -12.84 -12.70 0.37
C ASP A 34 -14.24 -12.14 0.69
N GLY A 35 -15.00 -11.75 -0.35
CA GLY A 35 -16.34 -11.19 -0.21
C GLY A 35 -17.43 -12.19 0.22
N SER A 36 -17.08 -13.40 0.65
CA SER A 36 -18.04 -14.39 1.20
C SER A 36 -18.13 -14.36 2.72
N THR A 37 -17.23 -13.64 3.39
CA THR A 37 -17.18 -13.55 4.86
C THR A 37 -18.00 -12.36 5.34
N ASP A 38 -18.77 -12.54 6.41
CA ASP A 38 -19.50 -11.45 7.06
C ASP A 38 -18.53 -10.41 7.66
N CYS A 39 -18.97 -9.16 7.70
CA CYS A 39 -18.28 -8.03 8.30
C CYS A 39 -18.16 -8.11 9.83
N PHE A 40 -18.96 -8.96 10.46
CA PHE A 40 -18.91 -9.29 11.87
C PHE A 40 -18.27 -10.66 12.07
N ALA A 41 -16.95 -10.71 11.96
CA ALA A 41 -16.18 -11.91 12.33
C ALA A 41 -16.53 -12.31 13.78
N ASN A 42 -16.47 -13.62 14.10
CA ASN A 42 -16.53 -14.08 15.49
C ASN A 42 -15.27 -13.61 16.21
N ARG A 43 -15.37 -12.47 16.90
CA ARG A 43 -14.27 -11.90 17.68
C ARG A 43 -14.30 -12.43 19.12
N PRO A 44 -13.14 -12.69 19.74
CA PRO A 44 -13.10 -12.97 21.17
C PRO A 44 -13.59 -11.73 21.92
N LEU A 45 -14.66 -11.88 22.70
CA LEU A 45 -15.15 -10.80 23.55
C LEU A 45 -14.09 -10.48 24.60
N LYS A 46 -13.74 -9.20 24.73
CA LYS A 46 -12.91 -8.73 25.84
C LYS A 46 -13.76 -8.74 27.11
N GLU A 47 -13.21 -9.30 28.18
CA GLU A 47 -13.82 -9.22 29.50
C GLU A 47 -13.48 -7.87 30.14
N TYR A 48 -14.51 -7.03 30.29
CA TYR A 48 -14.37 -5.72 30.91
C TYR A 48 -14.84 -5.74 32.36
N ILE A 49 -14.10 -5.05 33.21
CA ILE A 49 -14.51 -4.66 34.56
C ILE A 49 -15.11 -3.26 34.46
N LYS A 50 -16.31 -3.11 35.00
CA LYS A 50 -17.02 -1.84 35.08
C LYS A 50 -16.60 -1.10 36.36
N LEU A 51 -16.11 0.11 36.20
CA LEU A 51 -15.70 1.01 37.28
C LEU A 51 -16.51 2.30 37.20
N THR A 52 -17.16 2.69 38.29
CA THR A 52 -17.81 4.01 38.33
C THR A 52 -16.75 5.07 38.63
N HIS A 53 -16.63 6.06 37.76
CA HIS A 53 -15.64 7.12 37.85
C HIS A 53 -16.30 8.49 37.78
N THR A 54 -15.76 9.45 38.53
CA THR A 54 -16.11 10.87 38.39
C THR A 54 -14.86 11.65 38.07
N SER A 55 -14.87 12.35 36.93
CA SER A 55 -13.73 13.16 36.49
C SER A 55 -13.51 14.36 37.43
N LYS A 56 -12.34 14.99 37.31
CA LYS A 56 -12.02 16.23 38.05
C LYS A 56 -13.01 17.37 37.75
N ASP A 57 -13.62 17.34 36.57
CA ASP A 57 -14.59 18.34 36.11
C ASP A 57 -16.04 17.98 36.51
N GLY A 58 -16.22 16.94 37.35
CA GLY A 58 -17.52 16.53 37.88
C GLY A 58 -18.34 15.63 36.96
N ILE A 59 -17.76 15.11 35.88
CA ILE A 59 -18.45 14.19 34.96
C ILE A 59 -18.43 12.79 35.57
N SER A 60 -19.59 12.30 36.01
CA SER A 60 -19.76 10.93 36.51
C SER A 60 -20.21 9.98 35.40
N GLY A 61 -19.62 8.79 35.35
CA GLY A 61 -19.98 7.76 34.39
C GLY A 61 -19.33 6.41 34.67
N ASP A 62 -19.56 5.48 33.77
CA ASP A 62 -18.99 4.14 33.82
C ASP A 62 -17.76 4.05 32.91
N VAL A 63 -16.66 3.56 33.47
CA VAL A 63 -15.42 3.26 32.76
C VAL A 63 -15.30 1.74 32.66
N PHE A 64 -15.08 1.25 31.44
CA PHE A 64 -14.83 -0.17 31.18
C PHE A 64 -13.33 -0.38 31.04
N ALA A 65 -12.75 -1.17 31.94
CA ALA A 65 -11.31 -1.45 31.98
C ALA A 65 -11.07 -2.95 31.78
N PHE A 66 -9.94 -3.32 31.20
CA PHE A 66 -9.53 -4.71 31.02
C PHE A 66 -8.01 -4.83 31.14
N ALA A 67 -7.52 -6.02 31.47
CA ALA A 67 -6.09 -6.25 31.59
C ALA A 67 -5.43 -6.33 30.21
N LEU A 68 -4.39 -5.53 30.01
CA LEU A 68 -3.55 -5.61 28.82
C LEU A 68 -2.39 -6.58 29.03
N PRO A 69 -2.07 -7.42 28.04
CA PRO A 69 -0.82 -8.17 28.07
C PRO A 69 0.38 -7.22 28.15
N ILE A 70 1.32 -7.49 29.07
CA ILE A 70 2.48 -6.62 29.35
C ILE A 70 3.25 -6.24 28.07
N TYR A 71 3.39 -7.16 27.12
CA TYR A 71 4.11 -6.87 25.88
C TYR A 71 3.44 -5.79 25.00
N LYS A 72 2.13 -5.54 25.15
CA LYS A 72 1.40 -4.45 24.48
C LYS A 72 1.49 -3.14 25.24
N GLU A 73 1.73 -3.19 26.56
CA GLU A 73 2.00 -2.02 27.38
C GLU A 73 3.38 -1.44 27.09
N VAL A 74 4.37 -2.30 26.88
CA VAL A 74 5.75 -1.92 26.56
C VAL A 74 5.88 -1.30 25.15
N ASP A 75 5.08 -1.78 24.20
CA ASP A 75 5.08 -1.29 22.82
C ASP A 75 3.63 -1.17 22.31
N THR A 76 3.10 0.05 22.41
CA THR A 76 1.74 0.40 21.98
C THR A 76 1.51 0.17 20.49
N ASN A 77 2.55 -0.04 19.68
CA ASN A 77 2.36 -0.39 18.27
C ASN A 77 1.89 -1.83 18.10
N LYS A 78 2.19 -2.73 19.04
CA LYS A 78 1.68 -4.11 19.06
C LYS A 78 0.20 -4.20 19.41
N TYR A 79 -0.38 -3.05 19.75
CA TYR A 79 -1.81 -2.92 19.97
C TYR A 79 -2.62 -3.06 18.68
N ILE A 80 -2.01 -2.70 17.55
CA ILE A 80 -2.63 -2.72 16.25
C ILE A 80 -2.17 -3.97 15.52
N THR A 81 -3.11 -4.90 15.32
CA THR A 81 -2.86 -6.15 14.61
C THR A 81 -3.30 -6.08 13.15
N ILE A 82 -3.73 -4.90 12.69
CA ILE A 82 -4.29 -4.71 11.35
C ILE A 82 -3.33 -5.08 10.21
N ASP A 83 -2.03 -5.02 10.46
CA ASP A 83 -0.99 -5.38 9.49
C ASP A 83 -0.94 -6.89 9.22
N ASN A 84 -1.51 -7.71 10.12
CA ASN A 84 -1.61 -9.17 9.95
C ASN A 84 -2.89 -9.59 9.21
N GLU A 85 -3.78 -8.65 8.91
CA GLU A 85 -5.06 -8.94 8.29
C GLU A 85 -4.92 -9.30 6.81
N PRO A 86 -5.78 -10.19 6.28
CA PRO A 86 -5.70 -10.66 4.91
C PRO A 86 -6.17 -9.58 3.90
N VAL A 87 -5.34 -8.57 3.65
CA VAL A 87 -5.64 -7.56 2.62
C VAL A 87 -5.22 -8.10 1.25
N THR A 88 -6.19 -8.23 0.34
CA THR A 88 -5.87 -8.53 -1.06
C THR A 88 -5.31 -7.28 -1.75
N GLY A 89 -4.45 -7.47 -2.75
CA GLY A 89 -3.84 -6.34 -3.47
C GLY A 89 -4.86 -5.40 -4.14
N TRP A 90 -6.10 -5.85 -4.38
CA TRP A 90 -7.17 -5.00 -4.89
C TRP A 90 -7.80 -4.09 -3.83
N CYS A 91 -7.87 -4.56 -2.58
CA CYS A 91 -8.47 -3.81 -1.48
C CYS A 91 -7.53 -2.74 -0.89
N ILE A 92 -6.25 -2.75 -1.27
CA ILE A 92 -5.28 -1.79 -0.77
C ILE A 92 -5.61 -0.36 -1.22
N GLN A 93 -6.14 -0.19 -2.43
CA GLN A 93 -6.58 1.11 -2.92
C GLN A 93 -7.67 1.70 -2.03
N GLU A 94 -8.56 0.88 -1.50
CA GLU A 94 -9.63 1.32 -0.60
C GLU A 94 -9.05 1.92 0.68
N ARG A 95 -7.98 1.31 1.21
CA ARG A 95 -7.30 1.80 2.41
C ARG A 95 -6.49 3.06 2.11
N VAL A 96 -5.57 2.96 1.16
CA VAL A 96 -4.54 3.98 0.92
C VAL A 96 -5.13 5.30 0.42
N LEU A 97 -6.22 5.22 -0.37
CA LEU A 97 -6.85 6.39 -0.98
C LEU A 97 -7.95 7.00 -0.12
N SER A 98 -8.40 6.35 0.94
CA SER A 98 -9.47 6.89 1.78
C SER A 98 -8.93 7.84 2.84
N ARG A 99 -9.69 8.89 3.16
CA ARG A 99 -9.33 9.87 4.20
C ARG A 99 -9.82 9.49 5.59
N ARG A 100 -10.84 8.61 5.66
CA ARG A 100 -11.44 8.11 6.90
C ARG A 100 -11.86 6.68 6.68
N ILE A 101 -11.46 5.81 7.61
CA ILE A 101 -11.65 4.37 7.47
C ILE A 101 -12.14 3.82 8.79
N LEU A 102 -13.18 2.98 8.73
CA LEU A 102 -13.61 2.16 9.84
C LEU A 102 -13.34 0.70 9.51
N HIS A 103 -12.24 0.18 10.08
CA HIS A 103 -11.79 -1.18 9.86
C HIS A 103 -12.55 -2.17 10.74
N PHE A 104 -13.04 -3.22 10.11
CA PHE A 104 -13.56 -4.41 10.78
C PHE A 104 -12.47 -5.51 10.78
N ALA A 105 -11.58 -5.46 11.77
CA ALA A 105 -10.50 -6.44 11.93
C ALA A 105 -10.96 -7.68 12.72
N THR A 106 -10.07 -8.66 12.86
CA THR A 106 -10.33 -9.92 13.56
C THR A 106 -10.36 -9.78 15.08
N ASP A 107 -9.67 -8.78 15.63
CA ASP A 107 -9.55 -8.59 17.07
C ASP A 107 -10.45 -7.48 17.62
N GLN A 108 -10.64 -6.39 16.88
CA GLN A 108 -11.51 -5.26 17.24
C GLN A 108 -11.83 -4.36 16.04
N MET A 109 -12.64 -3.32 16.25
CA MET A 109 -12.78 -2.24 15.28
C MET A 109 -11.68 -1.19 15.43
N TYR A 110 -11.30 -0.59 14.32
CA TYR A 110 -10.39 0.54 14.30
C TYR A 110 -10.93 1.67 13.46
N PHE A 111 -10.76 2.91 13.91
CA PHE A 111 -11.03 4.10 13.14
C PHE A 111 -9.72 4.80 12.81
N GLU A 112 -9.49 5.08 11.54
CA GLU A 112 -8.35 5.84 11.07
C GLU A 112 -8.85 7.09 10.34
N CYS A 113 -8.23 8.23 10.61
CA CYS A 113 -8.45 9.46 9.88
C CYS A 113 -7.11 10.17 9.60
N MET A 114 -7.16 11.36 9.03
CA MET A 114 -5.98 12.18 8.67
C MET A 114 -5.09 12.64 9.84
N GLU A 115 -5.53 12.41 11.08
CA GLU A 115 -4.90 12.95 12.29
C GLU A 115 -4.44 11.85 13.24
N ASP A 116 -5.26 10.82 13.42
CA ASP A 116 -5.00 9.75 14.38
C ASP A 116 -5.63 8.43 13.96
N PHE A 117 -5.15 7.40 14.65
CA PHE A 117 -5.70 6.06 14.63
C PHE A 117 -6.28 5.74 16.01
N ARG A 118 -7.49 5.18 16.04
CA ARG A 118 -8.23 4.85 17.24
C ARG A 118 -8.69 3.40 17.20
N SER A 119 -8.60 2.71 18.33
CA SER A 119 -9.20 1.40 18.51
C SER A 119 -10.52 1.48 19.26
N GLU A 120 -11.35 0.44 19.10
CA GLU A 120 -12.63 0.26 19.79
C GLU A 120 -12.53 0.40 21.32
N ASP A 121 -11.39 0.02 21.89
CA ASP A 121 -11.13 0.08 23.33
C ASP A 121 -10.51 1.40 23.82
N GLY A 122 -10.44 2.42 22.97
CA GLY A 122 -10.05 3.77 23.35
C GLY A 122 -8.56 4.10 23.22
N THR A 123 -7.73 3.19 22.70
CA THR A 123 -6.33 3.53 22.37
C THR A 123 -6.32 4.52 21.21
N GLN A 124 -5.60 5.64 21.39
CA GLN A 124 -5.39 6.65 20.37
C GLN A 124 -3.89 6.77 20.09
N LEU A 125 -3.51 6.65 18.82
CA LEU A 125 -2.13 6.81 18.39
C LEU A 125 -2.04 7.93 17.33
N PRO A 126 -1.06 8.84 17.43
CA PRO A 126 -0.86 9.92 16.45
C PRO A 126 -0.10 9.40 15.22
N ILE A 127 -0.60 8.32 14.61
CA ILE A 127 0.02 7.63 13.47
C ILE A 127 -1.03 7.36 12.40
N LEU A 128 -0.59 7.38 11.14
CA LEU A 128 -1.40 6.99 9.99
C LEU A 128 -0.83 5.68 9.43
N TYR A 129 -1.67 4.68 9.20
CA TYR A 129 -1.25 3.43 8.58
C TYR A 129 -1.58 3.45 7.10
N PHE A 130 -0.55 3.46 6.26
CA PHE A 130 -0.72 3.40 4.80
C PHE A 130 -1.58 4.52 4.20
N SER A 131 -1.76 5.64 4.89
CA SER A 131 -2.46 6.78 4.29
C SER A 131 -1.53 7.55 3.35
N MET A 132 -2.02 7.79 2.13
CA MET A 132 -1.44 8.78 1.22
C MET A 132 -2.00 10.19 1.44
N HIS A 133 -3.03 10.29 2.26
CA HIS A 133 -3.60 11.55 2.70
C HIS A 133 -3.08 11.79 4.13
N GLY A 134 -2.11 12.68 4.31
CA GLY A 134 -1.52 12.92 5.64
C GLY A 134 -0.40 13.94 5.61
N LYS A 135 0.02 14.41 6.79
CA LYS A 135 1.27 15.18 6.88
C LYS A 135 2.44 14.24 6.64
N LEU A 136 3.36 14.61 5.76
CA LEU A 136 4.61 13.89 5.55
C LEU A 136 5.31 13.64 6.90
N GLY A 137 5.74 12.39 7.13
CA GLY A 137 6.32 11.96 8.41
C GLY A 137 5.35 11.45 9.48
N SER A 138 4.02 11.53 9.26
CA SER A 138 3.00 10.92 10.15
C SER A 138 2.56 9.51 9.71
N SER A 139 2.86 9.14 8.46
CA SER A 139 2.53 7.81 7.91
C SER A 139 3.58 6.78 8.33
N ARG A 140 3.15 5.77 9.10
CA ARG A 140 3.89 4.53 9.28
C ARG A 140 3.55 3.59 8.13
N LEU A 141 4.59 3.25 7.38
CA LEU A 141 4.57 2.13 6.45
C LEU A 141 5.30 0.97 7.16
N PRO A 142 4.75 -0.25 7.17
CA PRO A 142 5.28 -1.41 7.92
C PRO A 142 6.58 -1.96 7.32
N VAL A 143 7.36 -1.13 6.61
CA VAL A 143 8.73 -1.46 6.26
C VAL A 143 9.59 -1.13 7.47
N HIS A 144 9.82 -2.14 8.30
CA HIS A 144 10.87 -2.07 9.30
C HIS A 144 12.18 -1.64 8.60
N ARG A 145 12.77 -0.52 9.07
CA ARG A 145 14.12 0.02 8.73
C ARG A 145 14.21 1.17 7.72
N VAL A 146 13.11 1.79 7.30
CA VAL A 146 13.20 3.00 6.45
C VAL A 146 12.77 4.23 7.25
N SER A 147 13.57 5.30 7.18
CA SER A 147 13.29 6.59 7.83
C SER A 147 11.93 7.14 7.41
N ASN A 148 11.23 7.86 8.29
CA ASN A 148 9.95 8.48 7.93
C ASN A 148 10.06 9.26 6.61
N PRO A 149 9.09 9.11 5.68
CA PRO A 149 9.17 9.78 4.39
C PRO A 149 9.14 11.30 4.57
N THR A 150 10.09 11.98 3.95
CA THR A 150 10.25 13.45 4.00
C THR A 150 9.92 14.14 2.67
N SER A 151 9.67 13.34 1.63
CA SER A 151 9.18 13.76 0.31
C SER A 151 8.08 12.82 -0.20
N TYR A 152 7.29 13.26 -1.18
CA TYR A 152 6.36 12.38 -1.90
C TYR A 152 7.08 11.24 -2.65
N ASN A 153 8.33 11.46 -3.06
CA ASN A 153 9.17 10.42 -3.64
C ASN A 153 9.54 9.36 -2.61
N ASP A 154 9.90 9.74 -1.38
CA ASP A 154 10.11 8.78 -0.30
C ASP A 154 8.82 8.00 -0.05
N LEU A 155 7.68 8.69 0.06
CA LEU A 155 6.39 8.03 0.27
C LEU A 155 6.08 7.00 -0.84
N ARG A 156 6.37 7.35 -2.11
CA ARG A 156 6.25 6.45 -3.26
C ARG A 156 7.15 5.23 -3.11
N TYR A 157 8.41 5.40 -2.74
CA TYR A 157 9.34 4.29 -2.57
C TYR A 157 8.95 3.35 -1.44
N HIS A 158 8.60 3.89 -0.28
CA HIS A 158 8.12 3.08 0.83
C HIS A 158 6.83 2.33 0.47
N PHE A 159 5.92 2.95 -0.27
CA PHE A 159 4.72 2.31 -0.76
C PHE A 159 5.06 1.12 -1.66
N LEU A 160 5.96 1.30 -2.63
CA LEU A 160 6.40 0.22 -3.53
C LEU A 160 7.03 -0.94 -2.77
N CYS A 161 7.91 -0.68 -1.80
CA CYS A 161 8.49 -1.73 -0.94
C CYS A 161 7.40 -2.46 -0.14
N SER A 162 6.45 -1.72 0.41
CA SER A 162 5.33 -2.31 1.16
C SER A 162 4.35 -3.08 0.27
N SER A 163 4.38 -2.85 -1.05
CA SER A 163 3.50 -3.50 -2.03
C SER A 163 3.85 -4.94 -2.35
N GLY A 164 5.07 -5.34 -2.03
CA GLY A 164 5.61 -6.65 -2.35
C GLY A 164 4.86 -7.85 -1.79
N PRO A 165 4.50 -7.87 -0.49
CA PRO A 165 3.82 -8.99 0.13
C PRO A 165 2.33 -9.11 -0.24
N TRP A 166 1.78 -8.17 -1.03
CA TRP A 166 0.35 -8.13 -1.28
C TRP A 166 -0.12 -9.30 -2.14
N LYS A 167 -1.09 -10.05 -1.61
CA LYS A 167 -1.63 -11.24 -2.25
C LYS A 167 -2.47 -10.84 -3.46
N LEU A 168 -1.87 -10.88 -4.64
CA LEU A 168 -2.56 -10.86 -5.91
C LEU A 168 -2.65 -12.28 -6.46
N THR A 169 -3.85 -12.65 -6.93
CA THR A 169 -4.07 -13.97 -7.54
C THR A 169 -3.39 -14.10 -8.91
N LYS A 170 -3.11 -12.98 -9.58
CA LYS A 170 -2.47 -12.93 -10.90
C LYS A 170 -1.48 -11.77 -10.98
N GLY A 171 -0.25 -12.03 -11.44
CA GLY A 171 0.77 -11.00 -11.63
C GLY A 171 0.33 -9.86 -12.55
N SER A 172 -0.38 -10.18 -13.64
CA SER A 172 -0.94 -9.21 -14.58
C SER A 172 -1.93 -8.21 -13.96
N ASP A 173 -2.46 -8.52 -12.76
CA ASP A 173 -3.39 -7.65 -12.05
C ASP A 173 -2.67 -6.61 -11.20
N LYS A 174 -1.33 -6.64 -11.08
CA LYS A 174 -0.56 -5.74 -10.20
C LYS A 174 -0.70 -4.26 -10.56
N LEU A 175 -0.44 -3.90 -11.82
CA LEU A 175 -0.59 -2.53 -12.29
C LEU A 175 -2.05 -2.03 -12.18
N PRO A 176 -3.07 -2.73 -12.71
CA PRO A 176 -4.43 -2.24 -12.57
C PRO A 176 -4.90 -2.20 -11.12
N ALA A 177 -4.49 -3.16 -10.27
CA ALA A 177 -4.79 -3.14 -8.84
C ALA A 177 -4.11 -2.01 -8.07
N LEU A 178 -3.16 -1.30 -8.67
CA LEU A 178 -2.48 -0.14 -8.07
C LEU A 178 -2.70 1.15 -8.88
N SER A 179 -3.57 1.12 -9.90
CA SER A 179 -3.76 2.20 -10.86
C SER A 179 -4.22 3.52 -10.23
N GLY A 180 -5.13 3.49 -9.25
CA GLY A 180 -5.55 4.71 -8.55
C GLY A 180 -4.47 5.32 -7.66
N ILE A 181 -3.53 4.50 -7.18
CA ILE A 181 -2.39 4.96 -6.40
C ILE A 181 -1.33 5.56 -7.33
N ALA A 182 -1.06 4.90 -8.46
CA ALA A 182 -0.19 5.43 -9.49
C ALA A 182 -0.70 6.77 -10.04
N ALA A 183 -2.02 6.90 -10.23
CA ALA A 183 -2.66 8.15 -10.62
C ALA A 183 -2.36 9.30 -9.66
N MET A 184 -2.53 9.05 -8.36
CA MET A 184 -2.26 10.05 -7.35
C MET A 184 -0.79 10.48 -7.30
N PHE A 185 0.16 9.53 -7.41
CA PHE A 185 1.58 9.89 -7.45
C PHE A 185 1.94 10.70 -8.69
N SER A 186 1.40 10.35 -9.86
CA SER A 186 1.60 11.15 -11.07
C SER A 186 1.06 12.57 -10.94
N GLU A 187 -0.08 12.76 -10.27
CA GLU A 187 -0.65 14.09 -10.03
C GLU A 187 0.18 14.89 -9.03
N ASN A 188 0.52 14.31 -7.87
CA ASN A 188 1.27 14.99 -6.82
C ASN A 188 2.74 15.27 -7.18
N LEU A 189 3.37 14.40 -7.96
CA LEU A 189 4.74 14.57 -8.45
C LEU A 189 4.79 15.34 -9.78
N SER A 190 3.64 15.61 -10.40
CA SER A 190 3.56 16.16 -11.77
C SER A 190 4.44 15.38 -12.75
N ASP A 191 4.37 14.05 -12.68
CA ASP A 191 5.28 13.14 -13.36
C ASP A 191 4.53 12.13 -14.23
N GLN A 192 5.08 11.83 -15.39
CA GLN A 192 4.48 10.93 -16.37
C GLN A 192 4.78 9.47 -16.00
N TYR A 193 3.72 8.67 -15.91
CA TYR A 193 3.80 7.25 -15.60
C TYR A 193 3.98 6.41 -16.86
N SER A 194 4.83 5.38 -16.77
CA SER A 194 5.06 4.37 -17.80
C SER A 194 5.18 2.99 -17.17
N ALA A 195 4.14 2.16 -17.32
CA ALA A 195 4.13 0.73 -16.95
C ALA A 195 4.76 0.35 -15.59
N GLY A 196 4.55 1.16 -14.56
CA GLY A 196 5.04 0.92 -13.20
C GLY A 196 6.04 1.96 -12.70
N ILE A 197 6.71 2.68 -13.59
CA ILE A 197 7.74 3.66 -13.23
C ILE A 197 7.37 5.06 -13.70
N TRP A 198 8.08 6.07 -13.20
CA TRP A 198 7.84 7.48 -13.54
C TRP A 198 9.02 8.06 -14.31
N GLN A 199 8.76 9.03 -15.19
CA GLN A 199 9.78 9.56 -16.10
C GLN A 199 10.92 10.29 -15.39
N ASN A 200 10.62 11.16 -14.41
CA ASN A 200 11.67 11.92 -13.74
C ASN A 200 12.59 11.04 -12.90
N SER A 201 12.09 9.90 -12.40
CA SER A 201 12.86 8.91 -11.65
C SER A 201 13.18 7.64 -12.45
N MET A 202 13.02 7.66 -13.77
CA MET A 202 13.02 6.42 -14.58
C MET A 202 14.31 5.62 -14.40
N ILE A 203 15.48 6.27 -14.47
CA ILE A 203 16.77 5.60 -14.29
C ILE A 203 16.88 4.98 -12.90
N GLN A 204 16.46 5.70 -11.85
CA GLN A 204 16.46 5.19 -10.48
C GLN A 204 15.49 4.02 -10.32
N ASP A 205 14.30 4.13 -10.91
CA ASP A 205 13.25 3.13 -10.79
C ASP A 205 13.60 1.85 -11.53
N LEU A 206 14.46 1.90 -12.58
CA LEU A 206 15.03 0.73 -13.26
C LEU A 206 16.03 -0.06 -12.41
N LEU A 207 16.54 0.51 -11.32
CA LEU A 207 17.49 -0.14 -10.41
C LEU A 207 16.82 -0.97 -9.30
N TRP A 208 15.53 -1.28 -9.48
CA TRP A 208 14.79 -2.13 -8.55
C TRP A 208 15.39 -3.54 -8.49
N GLN A 209 15.31 -4.16 -7.32
CA GLN A 209 15.76 -5.52 -7.05
C GLN A 209 14.64 -6.27 -6.34
N GLY A 210 14.40 -7.53 -6.71
CA GLY A 210 13.47 -8.38 -5.99
C GLY A 210 14.13 -8.97 -4.75
N LEU A 211 13.68 -8.60 -3.55
CA LEU A 211 14.17 -9.21 -2.30
C LEU A 211 13.63 -10.64 -2.11
N GLU A 212 12.46 -10.94 -2.68
CA GLU A 212 11.83 -12.26 -2.71
C GLU A 212 11.34 -12.48 -4.15
N ILE A 213 12.02 -13.31 -4.94
CA ILE A 213 11.70 -13.50 -6.36
C ILE A 213 10.84 -14.75 -6.52
N VAL A 214 9.55 -14.57 -6.74
CA VAL A 214 8.72 -15.56 -7.45
C VAL A 214 8.53 -15.03 -8.87
N GLN A 215 9.23 -15.65 -9.82
CA GLN A 215 9.22 -15.24 -11.22
C GLN A 215 7.84 -15.48 -11.84
N ILE A 216 7.30 -14.49 -12.56
CA ILE A 216 6.04 -14.61 -13.30
C ILE A 216 6.36 -14.92 -14.78
N GLU A 217 5.44 -15.62 -15.47
CA GLU A 217 5.58 -16.04 -16.88
C GLU A 217 5.52 -14.88 -17.91
N ASP A 218 5.14 -13.65 -17.54
CA ASP A 218 4.90 -12.55 -18.48
C ASP A 218 6.15 -11.70 -18.74
N ARG A 219 6.87 -12.00 -19.83
CA ARG A 219 8.16 -11.39 -20.19
C ARG A 219 8.08 -9.93 -20.69
N ASN A 220 6.89 -9.37 -20.90
CA ASN A 220 6.73 -8.09 -21.60
C ASN A 220 7.12 -6.84 -20.79
N LEU A 221 7.41 -6.99 -19.49
CA LEU A 221 7.74 -5.88 -18.59
C LEU A 221 8.98 -6.16 -17.73
N SER A 222 9.97 -6.88 -18.26
CA SER A 222 11.16 -7.31 -17.52
C SER A 222 11.94 -6.19 -16.81
N TRP A 223 11.81 -4.95 -17.30
CA TRP A 223 12.45 -3.77 -16.73
C TRP A 223 11.62 -3.08 -15.63
N SER A 224 10.37 -3.49 -15.42
CA SER A 224 9.47 -2.92 -14.40
C SER A 224 9.36 -3.84 -13.19
N TRP A 225 9.26 -3.27 -11.99
CA TRP A 225 8.99 -4.02 -10.76
C TRP A 225 7.64 -4.77 -10.78
N ALA A 226 6.78 -4.42 -11.74
CA ALA A 226 5.52 -5.13 -11.99
C ALA A 226 5.74 -6.59 -12.42
N TYR A 227 6.94 -6.93 -12.93
CA TYR A 227 7.31 -8.25 -13.41
C TYR A 227 7.43 -9.32 -12.31
N ILE A 228 7.73 -8.92 -11.07
CA ILE A 228 7.93 -9.87 -9.96
C ILE A 228 6.72 -9.96 -9.05
N ASN A 229 6.47 -11.15 -8.50
CA ASN A 229 5.60 -11.33 -7.35
C ASN A 229 6.43 -11.37 -6.07
N GLY A 230 6.69 -10.19 -5.50
CA GLY A 230 7.51 -10.02 -4.31
C GLY A 230 7.89 -8.55 -4.10
N ILE A 231 8.73 -8.29 -3.10
CA ILE A 231 9.13 -6.93 -2.68
C ILE A 231 10.12 -6.32 -3.68
N PRO A 232 9.71 -5.27 -4.42
CA PRO A 232 10.67 -4.48 -5.17
C PRO A 232 11.33 -3.49 -4.22
N ALA A 233 12.65 -3.60 -4.08
CA ALA A 233 13.45 -2.68 -3.30
C ALA A 233 14.43 -1.95 -4.21
N ASN A 234 14.58 -0.64 -4.01
CA ASN A 234 15.66 0.13 -4.61
C ASN A 234 16.60 0.60 -3.49
N ALA A 235 17.61 -0.22 -3.19
CA ALA A 235 18.60 0.12 -2.17
C ALA A 235 19.70 1.02 -2.74
N LEU A 236 19.34 2.23 -3.18
CA LEU A 236 20.35 3.26 -3.45
C LEU A 236 20.86 3.78 -2.11
N ILE A 237 21.91 3.14 -1.62
CA ILE A 237 22.60 3.53 -0.38
C ILE A 237 23.58 4.66 -0.74
N GLY A 238 23.27 5.89 -0.34
CA GLY A 238 24.16 7.05 -0.51
C GLY A 238 23.83 7.94 -1.71
N ARG A 239 24.73 8.89 -1.99
CA ARG A 239 24.60 9.77 -3.17
C ARG A 239 24.95 8.99 -4.43
N TRP A 240 24.16 9.18 -5.46
CA TRP A 240 24.34 8.55 -6.77
C TRP A 240 24.06 9.60 -7.84
N GLU A 241 24.65 9.40 -9.02
CA GLU A 241 24.40 10.22 -10.21
C GLU A 241 24.13 9.30 -11.40
N PRO A 242 23.11 9.57 -12.21
CA PRO A 242 22.83 8.76 -13.39
C PRO A 242 23.95 8.93 -14.43
N ILE A 243 24.58 7.83 -14.83
CA ILE A 243 25.61 7.79 -15.88
C ILE A 243 25.03 7.53 -17.29
N GLY A 244 23.71 7.41 -17.39
CA GLY A 244 23.00 7.20 -18.66
C GLY A 244 21.82 8.14 -18.81
N HIS A 245 21.21 8.08 -19.99
CA HIS A 245 20.11 8.97 -20.37
C HIS A 245 18.98 8.16 -21.01
N ILE A 246 17.74 8.48 -20.65
CA ILE A 246 16.56 7.97 -21.36
C ILE A 246 16.40 8.80 -22.63
N LEU A 247 16.39 8.14 -23.78
CA LEU A 247 16.19 8.76 -25.08
C LEU A 247 14.70 8.83 -25.45
N ASP A 248 13.97 7.75 -25.15
CA ASP A 248 12.55 7.64 -25.44
C ASP A 248 11.92 6.52 -24.60
N CYS A 249 10.61 6.56 -24.39
CA CYS A 249 9.88 5.49 -23.73
C CYS A 249 8.43 5.43 -24.22
N HIS A 250 7.88 4.23 -24.26
CA HIS A 250 6.51 3.98 -24.69
C HIS A 250 5.85 2.95 -23.79
N ALA A 251 4.58 3.17 -23.47
CA ALA A 251 3.73 2.20 -22.81
C ALA A 251 2.30 2.37 -23.31
N ALA A 252 1.81 1.38 -24.06
CA ALA A 252 0.40 1.31 -24.45
C ALA A 252 -0.38 0.46 -23.44
N VAL A 253 -1.54 0.95 -23.02
CA VAL A 253 -2.42 0.25 -22.08
C VAL A 253 -3.57 -0.46 -22.79
N GLN A 254 -4.08 -1.51 -22.18
CA GLN A 254 -5.33 -2.15 -22.54
C GLN A 254 -6.50 -1.37 -21.93
N GLY A 255 -7.37 -0.81 -22.77
CA GLY A 255 -8.53 -0.03 -22.34
C GLY A 255 -8.20 1.45 -22.07
N THR A 256 -9.01 2.09 -21.22
CA THR A 256 -8.95 3.55 -20.99
C THR A 256 -8.12 3.96 -19.77
N ASN A 257 -7.73 3.00 -18.92
CA ASN A 257 -6.96 3.28 -17.72
C ASN A 257 -5.46 3.37 -18.06
N ARG A 258 -4.91 4.59 -18.13
CA ARG A 258 -3.49 4.86 -18.40
C ARG A 258 -2.50 4.23 -17.38
N PHE A 259 -2.99 3.80 -16.22
CA PHE A 259 -2.20 3.11 -15.19
C PHE A 259 -2.56 1.62 -15.09
N GLY A 260 -3.33 1.11 -16.03
CA GLY A 260 -3.91 -0.23 -16.01
C GLY A 260 -3.00 -1.31 -16.58
N THR A 261 -3.63 -2.34 -17.13
CA THR A 261 -2.92 -3.44 -17.82
C THR A 261 -2.18 -2.90 -19.04
N VAL A 262 -0.93 -3.30 -19.22
CA VAL A 262 -0.08 -2.86 -20.33
C VAL A 262 -0.16 -3.88 -21.46
N ALA A 263 -0.31 -3.38 -22.70
CA ALA A 263 -0.31 -4.19 -23.92
C ALA A 263 1.10 -4.35 -24.48
N GLU A 264 1.84 -3.24 -24.55
CA GLU A 264 3.21 -3.17 -25.02
C GLU A 264 3.93 -2.03 -24.28
N ALA A 265 5.20 -2.21 -23.95
CA ALA A 265 6.02 -1.13 -23.43
C ALA A 265 7.50 -1.36 -23.71
N TRP A 266 8.23 -0.28 -23.94
CA TRP A 266 9.66 -0.30 -24.17
C TRP A 266 10.31 1.00 -23.70
N ILE A 267 11.60 0.91 -23.41
CA ILE A 267 12.46 2.05 -23.04
C ILE A 267 13.66 2.03 -23.96
N LYS A 268 13.99 3.19 -24.51
CA LYS A 268 15.20 3.44 -25.27
C LYS A 268 16.11 4.32 -24.42
N MET A 269 17.31 3.84 -24.16
CA MET A 269 18.28 4.52 -23.29
C MET A 269 19.69 4.41 -23.85
N GLU A 270 20.50 5.40 -23.52
CA GLU A 270 21.93 5.43 -23.76
C GLU A 270 22.65 5.24 -22.42
N VAL A 271 23.42 4.18 -22.30
CA VAL A 271 24.18 3.83 -21.08
C VAL A 271 25.54 3.24 -21.43
N PRO A 272 26.55 3.41 -20.57
CA PRO A 272 27.78 2.63 -20.64
C PRO A 272 27.46 1.14 -20.47
N LEU A 273 27.90 0.31 -21.42
CA LEU A 273 27.81 -1.14 -21.31
C LEU A 273 29.10 -1.70 -20.72
N ILE A 274 28.97 -2.46 -19.64
CA ILE A 274 30.08 -3.19 -19.04
C ILE A 274 29.97 -4.65 -19.50
N PRO A 275 31.01 -5.21 -20.16
CA PRO A 275 30.99 -6.61 -20.57
C PRO A 275 30.95 -7.52 -19.33
N LEU A 276 29.95 -8.38 -19.27
CA LEU A 276 29.87 -9.47 -18.29
C LEU A 276 30.39 -10.75 -18.95
N LEU A 277 31.44 -11.33 -18.39
CA LEU A 277 31.96 -12.63 -18.80
C LEU A 277 31.26 -13.71 -17.98
N LEU A 278 30.45 -14.53 -18.62
CA LEU A 278 29.90 -15.72 -17.98
C LEU A 278 31.03 -16.75 -17.87
N HIS A 279 31.41 -17.11 -16.64
CA HIS A 279 32.32 -18.22 -16.41
C HIS A 279 31.47 -19.47 -16.16
N GLU A 280 31.54 -20.43 -17.07
CA GLU A 280 30.98 -21.77 -16.82
C GLU A 280 31.84 -22.45 -15.75
N VAL A 281 31.20 -22.91 -14.68
CA VAL A 281 31.81 -23.68 -13.58
C VAL A 281 31.76 -25.17 -13.91
#